data_AF-A0A228I0M6-F1
#
_entry.id   AF-A0A228I0M6-F1
#
_cell.length_a   1.000
_cell.length_b   1.000
_cell.length_c   1.000
_cell.angle_alpha   90.00
_cell.angle_beta   90.00
_cell.angle_gamma   90.00
#
_symmetry.space_group_name_H-M   'P 1'
#
loop_
_entity.id
_entity.type
_entity.pdbx_description
1 polymer ?
#
loop_
_entity_poly.entity_id
_entity_poly.type
_entity_poly.pdbx_seq_one_letter_code
_entity_poly.pdbx_strand_id
1 'polypeptide(L)'
;MNAKHTPIAGFRIMRRGRPASEHRPVRLSEARRLLDAVVTRELNHSLARVMRKSAVEYDARAASASASPPKRAVFNVGRIDPSKCQLPIISDAEAEAMARRETLMHFGHAPDL
;
A
#
# COMPACT_ATOMS: atom_id res chain seq x y z
N MET A 1 -17.19 44.26 -48.73
CA MET A 1 -16.42 43.45 -47.75
C MET A 1 -15.28 42.76 -48.47
N ASN A 2 -14.05 43.23 -48.26
CA ASN A 2 -12.79 42.51 -48.50
C ASN A 2 -11.64 43.48 -48.16
N ALA A 3 -11.30 43.52 -46.87
CA ALA A 3 -10.15 44.26 -46.40
C ALA A 3 -8.89 43.74 -47.10
N LYS A 4 -8.19 44.64 -47.81
CA LYS A 4 -6.90 44.32 -48.43
C LYS A 4 -5.88 44.14 -47.32
N HIS A 5 -5.32 42.94 -47.18
CA HIS A 5 -4.24 42.69 -46.24
C HIS A 5 -2.94 43.29 -46.77
N THR A 6 -2.40 44.28 -46.07
CA THR A 6 -1.07 44.84 -46.32
C THR A 6 -0.02 43.85 -45.78
N PRO A 7 1.01 43.46 -46.56
CA PRO A 7 2.07 42.60 -46.05
C PRO A 7 2.89 43.36 -45.00
N ILE A 8 3.09 42.75 -43.83
CA ILE A 8 3.95 43.32 -42.79
C ILE A 8 5.42 43.13 -43.22
N ALA A 9 6.01 44.19 -43.76
CA ALA A 9 7.44 44.24 -44.03
C ALA A 9 8.20 44.35 -42.70
N GLY A 10 9.05 43.38 -42.38
CA GLY A 10 9.96 43.48 -41.23
C GLY A 10 10.33 42.16 -40.55
N PHE A 11 9.57 41.08 -40.74
CA PHE A 11 9.87 39.80 -40.08
C PHE A 11 10.77 38.93 -40.97
N ARG A 12 12.09 39.05 -40.78
CA ARG A 12 13.04 38.01 -41.22
C ARG A 12 12.92 36.82 -40.29
N ILE A 13 12.22 35.77 -40.73
CA ILE A 13 12.33 34.45 -40.10
C ILE A 13 13.73 33.93 -40.42
N MET A 14 14.69 34.16 -39.51
CA MET A 14 15.92 33.39 -39.52
C MET A 14 15.54 31.93 -39.28
N ARG A 15 15.50 31.13 -40.35
CA ARG A 15 15.45 29.68 -40.23
C ARG A 15 16.74 29.29 -39.50
N ARG A 16 16.63 29.00 -38.19
CA ARG A 16 17.67 28.27 -37.47
C ARG A 16 17.92 27.02 -38.27
N GLY A 17 19.11 26.93 -38.88
CA GLY A 17 19.57 25.75 -39.57
C GLY A 17 19.47 24.58 -38.62
N ARG A 18 18.46 23.74 -38.82
CA ARG A 18 18.46 22.39 -38.29
C ARG A 18 19.68 21.74 -38.96
N PRO A 19 20.70 21.25 -38.24
CA PRO A 19 21.65 20.38 -38.88
C PRO A 19 20.82 19.26 -39.49
N ALA A 20 20.98 19.03 -40.79
CA ALA A 20 20.41 17.87 -41.44
C ALA A 20 20.74 16.70 -40.54
N SER A 21 19.70 16.10 -39.95
CA SER A 21 19.82 14.91 -39.12
C SER A 21 20.66 13.94 -39.93
N GLU A 22 21.93 13.80 -39.56
CA GLU A 22 22.78 12.76 -40.08
C GLU A 22 22.04 11.47 -39.72
N HIS A 23 21.36 10.89 -40.72
CA HIS A 23 20.83 9.55 -40.62
C HIS A 23 22.05 8.61 -40.62
N ARG A 24 22.83 8.66 -39.54
CA ARG A 24 23.85 7.69 -39.26
C ARG A 24 23.08 6.44 -38.85
N PRO A 25 23.18 5.33 -39.58
CA PRO A 25 22.60 4.09 -39.10
C PRO A 25 23.26 3.79 -37.75
N VAL A 26 22.45 3.75 -36.69
CA VAL A 26 22.93 3.39 -35.35
C VAL A 26 23.63 2.03 -35.50
N ARG A 27 24.92 2.00 -35.23
CA ARG A 27 25.70 0.76 -35.33
C ARG A 27 25.10 -0.22 -34.34
N LEU A 28 24.91 -1.48 -34.74
CA LEU A 28 24.30 -2.51 -33.89
C LEU A 28 24.98 -2.63 -32.51
N SER A 29 26.28 -2.33 -32.42
CA SER A 29 27.02 -2.28 -31.16
C SER A 29 26.53 -1.19 -30.20
N GLU A 30 26.17 -0.02 -30.72
CA GLU A 30 25.64 1.10 -29.93
C GLU A 30 24.23 0.80 -29.45
N ALA A 31 23.37 0.24 -30.31
CA ALA A 31 22.04 -0.21 -29.93
C ALA A 31 22.09 -1.29 -28.83
N ARG A 32 23.02 -2.26 -28.95
CA ARG A 32 23.25 -3.28 -27.91
C ARG A 32 23.68 -2.66 -26.58
N ARG A 33 24.62 -1.71 -26.58
CA ARG A 33 25.06 -1.04 -25.34
C ARG A 33 23.91 -0.28 -24.66
N LEU A 34 23.03 0.35 -25.44
CA LEU A 34 21.86 1.04 -24.90
C LEU A 34 20.86 0.05 -24.28
N LEU A 35 20.61 -1.08 -24.94
CA LEU A 35 19.74 -2.13 -24.39
C LEU A 35 20.32 -2.74 -23.11
N ASP A 36 21.61 -3.06 -23.08
CA ASP A 36 22.29 -3.61 -21.90
C ASP A 36 22.21 -2.64 -20.71
N ALA A 37 22.39 -1.34 -20.96
CA ALA A 37 22.27 -0.32 -19.93
C ALA A 37 20.84 -0.24 -19.36
N VAL A 38 19.82 -0.33 -20.21
CA VAL A 38 18.40 -0.33 -19.78
C VAL A 38 18.11 -1.57 -18.95
N VAL A 39 18.51 -2.76 -19.41
CA VAL A 39 18.30 -4.02 -18.69
C VAL A 39 18.99 -3.98 -17.33
N THR A 40 20.25 -3.56 -17.28
CA THR A 40 21.02 -3.49 -16.03
C THR A 40 20.37 -2.53 -15.02
N ARG A 41 19.88 -1.38 -15.49
CA ARG A 41 19.20 -0.40 -14.64
C ARG A 41 17.90 -0.96 -14.05
N GLU A 42 17.12 -1.66 -14.85
CA GLU A 42 15.84 -2.22 -14.40
C GLU A 42 16.04 -3.41 -13.45
N LEU A 43 17.05 -4.24 -13.71
CA LEU A 43 17.45 -5.31 -12.78
C LEU A 43 17.90 -4.75 -11.43
N ASN A 44 18.72 -3.69 -11.43
CA ASN A 44 19.15 -3.06 -10.18
C ASN A 44 17.98 -2.40 -9.45
N HIS A 45 17.04 -1.78 -10.18
CA HIS A 45 15.86 -1.15 -9.57
C HIS A 45 14.91 -2.18 -8.96
N SER A 46 14.63 -3.27 -9.68
CA SER A 46 13.80 -4.37 -9.20
C SER A 46 14.44 -5.08 -8.01
N LEU A 47 15.75 -5.35 -8.05
CA LEU A 47 16.49 -5.90 -6.91
C LEU A 47 16.41 -4.99 -5.69
N ALA A 48 16.67 -3.68 -5.84
CA ALA A 48 16.56 -2.73 -4.75
C ALA A 48 15.12 -2.61 -4.20
N ARG A 49 14.10 -2.83 -5.03
CA ARG A 49 12.70 -2.89 -4.60
C ARG A 49 12.42 -4.17 -3.81
N VAL A 50 12.90 -5.32 -4.26
CA VAL A 50 12.76 -6.60 -3.55
C VAL A 50 13.46 -6.54 -2.20
N MET A 51 14.71 -6.07 -2.16
CA MET A 51 15.48 -5.94 -0.91
C MET A 51 14.81 -4.99 0.10
N ARG A 52 14.27 -3.85 -0.37
CA ARG A 52 13.50 -2.95 0.50
C ARG A 52 12.24 -3.61 1.03
N LYS A 53 11.50 -4.34 0.17
CA LYS A 53 10.29 -5.04 0.60
C LYS A 53 10.60 -6.13 1.62
N SER A 54 11.66 -6.91 1.42
CA SER A 54 12.09 -7.94 2.38
C SER A 54 12.59 -7.34 3.69
N ALA A 55 13.31 -6.22 3.65
CA ALA A 55 13.74 -5.52 4.86
C ALA A 55 12.54 -4.99 5.65
N VAL A 56 11.56 -4.37 4.98
CA VAL A 56 10.31 -3.92 5.61
C VAL A 56 9.49 -5.09 6.15
N GLU A 57 9.42 -6.22 5.44
CA GLU A 57 8.75 -7.44 5.93
C GLU A 57 9.48 -8.04 7.15
N TYR A 58 10.82 -8.01 7.17
CA TYR A 58 11.61 -8.45 8.31
C TYR A 58 11.41 -7.53 9.53
N ASP A 59 11.45 -6.22 9.33
CA ASP A 59 11.20 -5.23 10.39
C ASP A 59 9.76 -5.30 10.90
N ALA A 60 8.78 -5.54 10.03
CA ALA A 60 7.39 -5.78 10.43
C ALA A 60 7.25 -7.08 11.24
N ARG A 61 7.99 -8.13 10.87
CA ARG A 61 8.02 -9.39 11.62
C ARG A 61 8.70 -9.23 12.97
N ALA A 62 9.79 -8.48 13.04
CA ALA A 62 10.47 -8.13 14.29
C ALA A 62 9.57 -7.26 15.20
N ALA A 63 8.87 -6.28 14.64
CA ALA A 63 7.89 -5.46 15.37
C ALA A 63 6.69 -6.28 15.87
N SER A 64 6.23 -7.27 15.08
CA SER A 64 5.16 -8.20 15.47
C SER A 64 5.59 -9.20 16.54
N ALA A 65 6.89 -9.48 16.67
CA ALA A 65 7.42 -10.36 17.71
C ALA A 65 7.47 -9.70 19.10
N SER A 66 7.45 -8.36 19.17
CA SER A 66 7.59 -7.61 20.43
C SER A 66 6.29 -7.10 21.05
N ALA A 67 5.19 -7.08 20.30
CA ALA A 67 3.92 -6.55 20.80
C ALA A 67 2.95 -7.69 21.11
N SER A 68 2.85 -8.06 22.40
CA SER A 68 1.66 -8.76 22.87
C SER A 68 0.44 -7.92 22.45
N PRO A 69 -0.57 -8.50 21.77
CA PRO A 69 -1.74 -7.73 21.40
C PRO A 69 -2.34 -7.08 22.66
N PRO A 70 -2.89 -5.85 22.54
CA PRO A 70 -3.53 -5.21 23.67
C PRO A 70 -4.61 -6.16 24.21
N LYS A 71 -4.58 -6.40 25.53
CA LYS A 71 -5.58 -7.25 26.19
C LYS A 71 -6.96 -6.69 25.86
N ARG A 72 -7.78 -7.48 25.17
CA ARG A 72 -9.14 -7.10 24.82
C ARG A 72 -9.95 -7.08 26.11
N ALA A 73 -10.60 -5.97 26.42
CA ALA A 73 -11.55 -5.93 27.51
C ALA A 73 -12.85 -6.62 27.06
N VAL A 74 -13.36 -7.56 27.84
CA VAL A 74 -14.67 -8.18 27.61
C VAL A 74 -15.68 -7.53 28.53
N PHE A 75 -16.74 -6.96 27.94
CA PHE A 75 -17.79 -6.29 28.69
C PHE A 75 -18.97 -7.23 28.89
N ASN A 76 -19.49 -7.29 30.12
CA ASN A 76 -20.74 -7.97 30.42
C ASN A 76 -21.92 -7.03 30.11
N VAL A 77 -22.66 -7.32 29.04
CA VAL A 77 -23.81 -6.52 28.58
C VAL A 77 -25.16 -6.94 29.18
N GLY A 78 -25.20 -7.98 30.01
CA GLY A 78 -26.46 -8.52 30.53
C GLY A 78 -27.09 -7.64 31.61
N ARG A 79 -26.44 -7.51 32.77
CA ARG A 79 -26.95 -6.74 33.91
C ARG A 79 -26.24 -5.39 34.01
N ILE A 80 -26.69 -4.44 33.20
CA ILE A 80 -26.23 -3.07 33.27
C ILE A 80 -26.96 -2.41 34.44
N ASP A 81 -26.22 -1.97 35.46
CA ASP A 81 -26.76 -1.13 36.52
C ASP A 81 -26.83 0.31 36.00
N PRO A 82 -28.03 0.85 35.70
CA PRO A 82 -28.16 2.18 35.12
C PRO A 82 -27.69 3.28 36.08
N SER A 83 -27.67 3.02 37.39
CA SER A 83 -27.19 3.99 38.40
C SER A 83 -25.67 4.16 38.40
N LYS A 84 -24.93 3.18 37.86
CA LYS A 84 -23.47 3.18 37.83
C LYS A 84 -22.88 3.61 36.49
N CYS A 85 -23.69 3.73 35.44
CA CYS A 85 -23.31 4.13 34.07
C CYS A 85 -22.00 3.48 33.56
N GLN A 86 -21.65 2.29 34.03
CA GLN A 86 -20.42 1.58 33.70
C GLN A 86 -20.75 0.13 33.34
N LEU A 87 -20.14 -0.34 32.26
CA LEU A 87 -20.22 -1.74 31.84
C LEU A 87 -19.20 -2.56 32.66
N PRO A 88 -19.63 -3.62 33.37
CA PRO A 88 -18.71 -4.49 34.09
C PRO A 88 -17.74 -5.15 33.10
N ILE A 89 -16.44 -5.12 33.41
CA ILE A 89 -15.41 -5.84 32.66
C ILE A 89 -15.26 -7.22 33.31
N ILE A 90 -15.33 -8.27 32.50
CA ILE A 90 -15.14 -9.67 32.92
C ILE A 90 -13.88 -10.24 32.27
N SER A 91 -13.36 -11.33 32.85
CA SER A 91 -12.21 -12.03 32.27
C SER A 91 -12.61 -12.85 31.04
N ASP A 92 -11.66 -13.13 30.14
CA ASP A 92 -11.89 -13.99 28.97
C ASP A 92 -12.41 -15.38 29.38
N ALA A 93 -11.87 -15.95 30.46
CA ALA A 93 -12.29 -17.26 30.97
C ALA A 93 -13.73 -17.25 31.51
N GLU A 94 -14.13 -16.15 32.16
CA GLU A 94 -15.50 -15.98 32.65
C GLU A 94 -16.48 -15.80 31.48
N ALA A 95 -16.10 -15.02 30.46
CA ALA A 95 -16.88 -14.84 29.25
C ALA A 95 -17.07 -16.17 28.49
N GLU A 96 -16.00 -16.97 28.36
CA GLU A 96 -16.07 -18.29 27.73
C GLU A 96 -16.95 -19.24 28.52
N ALA A 97 -16.83 -19.26 29.86
CA ALA A 97 -17.70 -20.06 30.71
C ALA A 97 -19.17 -19.67 30.54
N MET A 98 -19.48 -18.37 30.51
CA MET A 98 -20.84 -17.87 30.28
C MET A 98 -21.38 -18.30 28.91
N ALA A 99 -20.61 -18.08 27.84
CA ALA A 99 -21.01 -18.45 26.48
C ALA A 99 -21.21 -19.96 26.33
N ARG A 100 -20.34 -20.76 26.96
CA ARG A 100 -20.48 -22.22 26.98
C ARG A 100 -21.75 -22.66 27.70
N ARG A 101 -22.05 -22.09 28.87
CA ARG A 101 -23.27 -22.40 29.62
C ARG A 101 -24.52 -22.07 28.81
N GLU A 102 -24.57 -20.89 28.20
CA GLU A 102 -25.67 -20.47 27.33
C GLU A 102 -25.84 -21.41 26.13
N THR A 103 -24.73 -21.77 25.48
CA THR A 103 -24.73 -22.72 24.37
C THR A 103 -25.27 -24.08 24.81
N LEU A 104 -24.79 -24.63 25.92
CA LEU A 104 -25.25 -25.92 26.45
C LEU A 104 -26.76 -25.89 26.75
N MET A 105 -27.26 -24.82 27.35
CA MET A 105 -28.69 -24.63 27.62
C MET A 105 -29.51 -24.60 26.32
N HIS A 106 -29.01 -23.95 25.26
CA HIS A 106 -29.69 -23.96 23.95
C HIS A 106 -29.78 -25.35 23.31
N PHE A 107 -28.83 -26.24 23.59
CA PHE A 107 -28.83 -27.62 23.10
C PHE A 107 -29.46 -28.62 24.09
N GLY A 108 -30.03 -28.16 25.21
CA GLY A 108 -30.68 -29.02 26.21
C GLY A 108 -29.70 -29.81 27.08
N HIS A 109 -28.44 -29.40 27.13
CA HIS A 109 -27.41 -29.97 28.00
C HIS A 109 -27.33 -29.22 29.34
N ALA A 110 -27.02 -29.94 30.41
CA ALA A 110 -26.80 -29.35 31.73
C ALA A 110 -25.45 -28.61 31.78
N PRO A 111 -25.43 -27.31 32.13
CA PRO A 111 -24.22 -26.48 32.04
C PRO A 111 -23.21 -26.67 33.18
N ASP A 112 -23.60 -27.29 34.30
CA ASP A 112 -22.81 -27.41 35.54
C ASP A 112 -22.52 -28.87 35.94
N LEU A 113 -22.62 -29.79 34.98
CA LEU A 113 -22.31 -31.22 35.13
C LEU A 113 -20.89 -31.55 34.64
#